data_AF-A0A9P1CQA2-F1
#
_entry.id   AF-A0A9P1CQA2-F1
#
_cell.length_a   1.000
_cell.length_b   1.000
_cell.length_c   1.000
_cell.angle_alpha   90.00
_cell.angle_beta   90.00
_cell.angle_gamma   90.00
#
_symmetry.space_group_name_H-M   'P 1'
#
loop_
_entity.id
_entity.type
_entity.pdbx_description
1 polymer ?
#
loop_
_entity_poly.entity_id
_entity_poly.type
_entity_poly.pdbx_seq_one_letter_code
_entity_poly.pdbx_strand_id
1 'polypeptide(L)'
;MASFACRLVLILGTALADLAKEAPLSTSGVSGRRFSGEVLRDTPELRFEGRQSDLKVLVNSSCERWIVVTSIFQPSAATRKLGELTRQGWCYVVVADKNGPEEWHGVEGVIYLTVERQRELHFHIMDHLPWRHFGRKNVGFLFAIANGAKVIYDTDDDNRLKEARIPILGEDQVFWPDDSKSEASPGLLNPYPSFR
;
A
#
# COMPACT_ATOMS: atom_id res chain seq x y z
N MET A 1 -27.57 -24.29 3.75
CA MET A 1 -27.88 -24.87 5.08
C MET A 1 -26.76 -25.80 5.49
N ALA A 2 -25.90 -25.35 6.41
CA ALA A 2 -25.11 -26.19 7.29
C ALA A 2 -24.61 -25.27 8.42
N SER A 3 -25.28 -25.32 9.57
CA SER A 3 -24.89 -24.61 10.78
C SER A 3 -24.19 -25.63 11.67
N PHE A 4 -22.93 -25.39 11.98
CA PHE A 4 -22.24 -26.09 13.05
C PHE A 4 -22.04 -25.10 14.19
N ALA A 5 -22.90 -25.21 15.20
CA ALA A 5 -22.75 -24.52 16.48
C ALA A 5 -21.94 -25.41 17.41
N CYS A 6 -20.68 -25.05 17.68
CA CYS A 6 -19.91 -25.65 18.77
C CYS A 6 -20.02 -24.72 19.98
N ARG A 7 -20.72 -25.16 21.03
CA ARG A 7 -20.72 -24.54 22.35
C ARG A 7 -19.89 -25.42 23.26
N LEU A 8 -18.88 -24.87 23.95
CA LEU A 8 -18.36 -25.51 25.15
C LEU A 8 -17.90 -24.51 26.24
N VAL A 9 -18.66 -24.64 27.33
CA VAL A 9 -18.57 -24.33 28.76
C VAL A 9 -17.24 -23.86 29.40
N LEU A 10 -17.40 -22.87 30.29
CA LEU A 10 -16.44 -22.29 31.26
C LEU A 10 -16.10 -23.25 32.42
N ILE A 11 -14.84 -23.25 32.87
CA ILE A 11 -14.49 -23.60 34.26
C ILE A 11 -13.52 -22.54 34.81
N LEU A 12 -13.90 -21.95 35.94
CA LEU A 12 -13.16 -20.91 36.66
C LEU A 12 -11.98 -21.50 37.44
N GLY A 13 -10.83 -20.83 37.36
CA GLY A 13 -9.72 -20.96 38.30
C GLY A 13 -9.26 -19.57 38.75
N THR A 14 -9.31 -19.32 40.06
CA THR A 14 -8.99 -18.05 40.72
C THR A 14 -7.51 -17.71 40.64
N ALA A 15 -7.22 -16.46 40.28
CA ALA A 15 -5.87 -15.90 40.22
C ALA A 15 -5.23 -15.79 41.62
N LEU A 16 -3.94 -16.15 41.69
CA LEU A 16 -3.03 -15.58 42.67
C LEU A 16 -1.95 -14.82 41.90
N ALA A 17 -1.84 -13.54 42.26
CA ALA A 17 -0.89 -12.59 41.70
C ALA A 17 0.52 -12.93 42.18
N ASP A 18 1.48 -12.99 41.25
CA ASP A 18 2.89 -12.89 41.57
C ASP A 18 3.52 -11.70 40.85
N LEU A 19 4.09 -10.81 41.67
CA LEU A 19 4.91 -9.68 41.25
C LEU A 19 6.17 -10.19 40.53
N ALA A 20 6.31 -9.88 39.24
CA ALA A 20 7.56 -10.04 38.52
C ALA A 20 8.25 -8.68 38.31
N LYS A 21 9.50 -8.61 38.75
CA LYS A 21 10.44 -7.49 38.67
C LYS A 21 10.66 -6.99 37.23
N GLU A 22 10.81 -5.66 37.10
CA GLU A 22 11.16 -4.98 35.85
C GLU A 22 12.52 -5.44 35.29
N ALA A 23 12.53 -5.80 34.00
CA ALA A 23 13.73 -6.10 33.21
C ALA A 23 14.13 -4.85 32.39
N PRO A 24 15.44 -4.67 32.07
CA PRO A 24 15.95 -3.43 31.47
C PRO A 24 15.39 -3.16 30.06
N LEU A 25 15.04 -1.90 29.79
CA LEU A 25 14.51 -1.43 28.50
C LEU A 25 15.55 -1.59 27.39
N SER A 26 15.40 -2.66 26.61
CA SER A 26 15.87 -2.78 25.24
C SER A 26 14.73 -2.35 24.32
N THR A 27 14.80 -1.13 23.77
CA THR A 27 13.85 -0.65 22.76
C THR A 27 14.24 -1.22 21.40
N SER A 28 13.93 -2.50 21.18
CA SER A 28 13.81 -3.06 19.84
C SER A 28 12.42 -2.71 19.29
N GLY A 29 12.34 -2.11 18.11
CA GLY A 29 11.08 -1.64 17.50
C GLY A 29 10.10 -2.76 17.13
N VAL A 30 10.48 -4.02 17.29
CA VAL A 30 9.64 -5.20 17.12
C VAL A 30 10.08 -6.22 18.15
N SER A 31 9.22 -6.54 19.12
CA SER A 31 9.54 -7.49 20.20
C SER A 31 9.65 -8.94 19.71
N GLY A 32 9.27 -9.23 18.45
CA GLY A 32 9.15 -10.57 17.88
C GLY A 32 8.11 -11.46 18.56
N ARG A 33 7.54 -11.02 19.69
CA ARG A 33 6.49 -11.69 20.42
C ARG A 33 5.16 -11.34 19.77
N ARG A 34 4.32 -12.36 19.55
CA ARG A 34 2.92 -12.11 19.19
C ARG A 34 2.32 -11.18 20.24
N PHE A 35 1.67 -10.11 19.77
CA PHE A 35 0.87 -9.26 20.63
C PHE A 35 -0.11 -10.16 21.39
N SER A 36 -0.03 -10.14 22.72
CA SER A 36 -0.96 -10.82 23.61
C SER A 36 -1.63 -9.74 24.45
N GLY A 37 -2.93 -9.63 24.32
CA GLY A 37 -3.74 -8.62 24.97
C GLY A 37 -5.20 -9.02 24.84
N GLU A 38 -6.02 -8.61 25.81
CA GLU A 38 -7.45 -8.83 25.76
C GLU A 38 -8.05 -7.94 24.66
N VAL A 39 -8.89 -8.54 23.82
CA VAL A 39 -9.64 -7.80 22.79
C VAL A 39 -10.67 -6.93 23.50
N LEU A 40 -10.40 -5.63 23.64
CA LEU A 40 -11.30 -4.68 24.31
C LEU A 40 -12.50 -4.28 23.43
N ARG A 41 -12.38 -4.44 22.11
CA ARG A 41 -13.43 -4.18 21.12
C ARG A 41 -13.32 -5.16 19.97
N ASP A 42 -14.43 -5.83 19.68
CA ASP A 42 -14.61 -6.60 18.47
C ASP A 42 -15.49 -5.80 17.50
N THR A 43 -15.08 -5.68 16.24
CA THR A 43 -15.89 -5.03 15.22
C THR A 43 -16.86 -6.05 14.64
N PRO A 44 -18.15 -5.75 14.51
CA PRO A 44 -19.07 -6.65 13.82
C PRO A 44 -18.53 -6.96 12.41
N GLU A 45 -18.79 -8.17 11.94
CA GLU A 45 -18.43 -8.61 10.59
C GLU A 45 -18.77 -7.53 9.56
N LEU A 46 -17.75 -6.90 8.97
CA LEU A 46 -17.93 -5.89 7.93
C LEU A 46 -18.53 -6.58 6.70
N ARG A 47 -19.83 -6.40 6.49
CA ARG A 47 -20.50 -6.80 5.26
C ARG A 47 -20.41 -5.63 4.29
N PHE A 48 -19.62 -5.80 3.24
CA PHE A 48 -19.66 -4.91 2.09
C PHE A 48 -20.93 -5.22 1.30
N GLU A 49 -22.04 -4.58 1.65
CA GLU A 49 -23.23 -4.56 0.81
C GLU A 49 -22.87 -3.79 -0.47
N GLY A 50 -22.69 -4.51 -1.57
CA GLY A 50 -22.28 -3.95 -2.84
C GLY A 50 -23.32 -2.95 -3.35
N ARG A 51 -23.10 -1.66 -3.14
CA ARG A 51 -23.57 -0.65 -4.07
C ARG A 51 -22.77 -0.81 -5.37
N GLN A 52 -23.42 -0.47 -6.48
CA GLN A 52 -22.85 -0.44 -7.83
C GLN A 52 -21.41 0.11 -7.77
N SER A 53 -20.41 -0.62 -8.29
CA SER A 53 -19.01 -0.20 -8.15
C SER A 53 -18.78 1.16 -8.80
N ASP A 54 -18.21 2.12 -8.06
CA ASP A 54 -17.75 3.41 -8.59
C ASP A 54 -16.74 3.26 -9.73
N LEU A 55 -16.09 2.10 -9.76
CA LEU A 55 -15.32 1.59 -10.87
C LEU A 55 -16.27 1.19 -12.01
N LYS A 56 -17.07 2.14 -12.54
CA LYS A 56 -17.56 2.00 -13.91
C LYS A 56 -16.30 1.81 -14.74
N VAL A 57 -16.12 0.62 -15.28
CA VAL A 57 -14.86 0.23 -15.89
C VAL A 57 -14.52 1.30 -16.93
N LEU A 58 -13.44 2.05 -16.68
CA LEU A 58 -12.86 2.96 -17.66
C LEU A 58 -12.12 2.04 -18.64
N VAL A 59 -12.90 1.26 -19.41
CA VAL A 59 -12.39 0.24 -20.33
C VAL A 59 -11.80 0.96 -21.53
N ASN A 60 -10.61 1.51 -21.40
CA ASN A 60 -9.85 1.85 -22.59
C ASN A 60 -8.34 1.76 -22.45
N SER A 61 -7.82 0.95 -21.51
CA SER A 61 -6.39 0.67 -21.47
C SER A 61 -6.10 -0.81 -21.25
N SER A 62 -5.11 -1.32 -22.00
CA SER A 62 -4.61 -2.70 -21.95
C SER A 62 -3.46 -2.87 -20.96
N CYS A 63 -3.44 -2.04 -19.91
CA CYS A 63 -2.27 -1.90 -19.05
C CYS A 63 -2.43 -2.62 -17.72
N GLU A 64 -1.66 -3.69 -17.53
CA GLU A 64 -1.79 -4.54 -16.34
C GLU A 64 -0.86 -4.11 -15.20
N ARG A 65 0.19 -3.34 -15.49
CA ARG A 65 1.21 -2.92 -14.52
C ARG A 65 1.23 -1.41 -14.38
N TRP A 66 1.07 -0.90 -13.16
CA TRP A 66 0.90 0.52 -12.89
C TRP A 66 1.89 1.03 -11.85
N ILE A 67 2.49 2.18 -12.11
CA ILE A 67 3.26 2.97 -11.15
C ILE A 67 2.30 4.05 -10.63
N VAL A 68 2.16 4.14 -9.31
CA VAL A 68 1.31 5.15 -8.67
C VAL A 68 2.19 6.03 -7.78
N VAL A 69 2.22 7.32 -8.12
CA VAL A 69 2.95 8.35 -7.36
C VAL A 69 1.98 9.47 -6.99
N THR A 70 2.21 10.12 -5.87
CA THR A 70 1.63 11.43 -5.57
C THR A 70 2.75 12.46 -5.56
N SER A 71 2.51 13.67 -6.07
CA SER A 71 3.54 14.72 -6.08
C SER A 71 2.92 16.12 -6.07
N ILE A 72 3.61 17.03 -5.37
CA ILE A 72 3.37 18.48 -5.41
C ILE A 72 4.51 19.23 -6.12
N PHE A 73 5.44 18.51 -6.74
CA PHE A 73 6.62 19.08 -7.38
C PHE A 73 6.61 18.83 -8.90
N GLN A 74 7.38 19.65 -9.62
CA GLN A 74 7.71 19.35 -11.02
C GLN A 74 8.55 18.07 -11.10
N PRO A 75 8.57 17.36 -12.25
CA PRO A 75 9.27 16.09 -12.35
C PRO A 75 10.76 16.17 -12.00
N SER A 76 11.15 15.40 -10.99
CA SER A 76 12.53 15.22 -10.56
C SER A 76 13.27 14.23 -11.47
N ALA A 77 14.59 14.10 -11.28
CA ALA A 77 15.34 13.05 -11.96
C ALA A 77 14.82 11.64 -11.60
N ALA A 78 14.30 11.46 -10.38
CA ALA A 78 13.73 10.20 -9.92
C ALA A 78 12.43 9.87 -10.67
N THR A 79 11.51 10.82 -10.76
CA THR A 79 10.24 10.60 -11.45
C THR A 79 10.38 10.49 -12.96
N ARG A 80 11.38 11.17 -13.56
CA ARG A 80 11.76 10.97 -14.97
C ARG A 80 12.25 9.54 -15.21
N LYS A 81 13.04 8.99 -14.28
CA LYS A 81 13.50 7.59 -14.36
C LYS A 81 12.34 6.59 -14.28
N LEU A 82 11.33 6.86 -13.45
CA LEU A 82 10.09 6.08 -13.44
C LEU A 82 9.36 6.14 -14.79
N GLY A 83 9.33 7.33 -15.42
CA GLY A 83 8.77 7.51 -16.76
C GLY A 83 9.41 6.65 -17.83
N GLU A 84 10.71 6.32 -17.73
CA GLU A 84 11.37 5.42 -18.68
C GLU A 84 10.79 4.00 -18.65
N LEU A 85 10.22 3.57 -17.52
CA LEU A 85 9.59 2.26 -17.38
C LEU A 85 8.29 2.14 -18.18
N THR A 86 7.72 3.26 -18.65
CA THR A 86 6.57 3.22 -19.55
C THR A 86 6.88 2.48 -20.86
N ARG A 87 8.12 2.58 -21.33
CA ARG A 87 8.61 1.83 -22.51
C ARG A 87 8.79 0.33 -22.22
N GLN A 88 8.73 -0.08 -20.96
CA GLN A 88 8.79 -1.48 -20.51
C GLN A 88 7.41 -2.06 -20.19
N GLY A 89 6.33 -1.37 -20.60
CA GLY A 89 4.95 -1.83 -20.41
C GLY A 89 4.38 -1.54 -19.02
N TRP A 90 4.91 -0.53 -18.32
CA TRP A 90 4.25 0.07 -17.17
C TRP A 90 3.38 1.25 -17.62
N CYS A 91 2.22 1.42 -16.99
CA CYS A 91 1.53 2.70 -17.00
C CYS A 91 1.93 3.49 -15.78
N TYR A 92 1.96 4.81 -15.91
CA TYR A 92 2.40 5.67 -14.83
C TYR A 92 1.37 6.76 -14.58
N VAL A 93 0.80 6.77 -13.38
CA VAL A 93 -0.11 7.82 -12.92
C VAL A 93 0.52 8.62 -11.79
N VAL A 94 0.41 9.94 -11.90
CA VAL A 94 0.82 10.88 -10.85
C VAL A 94 -0.42 11.63 -10.37
N VAL A 95 -0.69 11.53 -9.07
CA VAL A 95 -1.79 12.23 -8.41
C VAL A 95 -1.31 13.59 -7.93
N ALA A 96 -1.92 14.66 -8.43
CA ALA A 96 -1.63 16.02 -8.00
C ALA A 96 -2.31 16.35 -6.65
N ASP A 97 -1.84 17.42 -6.02
CA ASP A 97 -2.56 18.11 -4.94
C ASP A 97 -2.61 19.61 -5.23
N LYS A 98 -3.39 20.38 -4.47
CA LYS A 98 -3.59 21.83 -4.66
C LYS A 98 -2.32 22.68 -4.62
N ASN A 99 -1.26 22.17 -4.01
CA ASN A 99 0.02 22.87 -3.93
C ASN A 99 0.99 22.45 -5.07
N GLY A 100 0.57 21.51 -5.92
CA GLY A 100 1.33 21.01 -7.04
C GLY A 100 1.27 21.90 -8.27
N PRO A 101 2.08 21.59 -9.29
CA PRO A 101 2.01 22.30 -10.55
C PRO A 101 0.69 22.01 -11.29
N GLU A 102 0.20 22.97 -12.07
CA GLU A 102 -0.99 22.77 -12.91
C GLU A 102 -0.74 21.74 -14.02
N GLU A 103 0.50 21.71 -14.53
CA GLU A 103 0.94 20.79 -15.57
C GLU A 103 2.25 20.10 -15.18
N TRP A 104 2.40 18.83 -15.58
CA TRP A 104 3.52 17.98 -15.18
C TRP A 104 4.30 17.51 -16.41
N HIS A 105 5.19 18.37 -16.90
CA HIS A 105 5.83 18.24 -18.22
C HIS A 105 7.20 17.57 -18.21
N GLY A 106 7.55 16.94 -19.32
CA GLY A 106 8.88 16.38 -19.54
C GLY A 106 9.06 14.95 -19.03
N VAL A 107 7.95 14.25 -18.79
CA VAL A 107 7.92 12.79 -18.65
C VAL A 107 6.89 12.23 -19.62
N GLU A 108 7.36 11.43 -20.58
CA GLU A 108 6.49 10.80 -21.57
C GLU A 108 5.68 9.65 -20.94
N GLY A 109 4.47 9.42 -21.45
CA GLY A 109 3.64 8.27 -21.05
C GLY A 109 3.02 8.37 -19.65
N VAL A 110 3.02 9.57 -19.04
CA VAL A 110 2.47 9.78 -17.70
C VAL A 110 1.07 10.37 -17.75
N ILE A 111 0.19 9.78 -16.97
CA ILE A 111 -1.16 10.29 -16.71
C ILE A 111 -1.08 11.19 -15.47
N TYR A 112 -1.14 12.49 -15.67
CA TYR A 112 -1.24 13.45 -14.58
C TYR A 112 -2.71 13.68 -14.20
N LEU A 113 -3.07 13.31 -12.97
CA LEU A 113 -4.39 13.55 -12.39
C LEU A 113 -4.38 14.90 -11.66
N THR A 114 -4.65 15.97 -12.40
CA THR A 114 -4.84 17.31 -11.84
C THR A 114 -5.99 17.35 -10.84
N VAL A 115 -6.10 18.44 -10.07
CA VAL A 115 -7.21 18.66 -9.13
C VAL A 115 -8.56 18.56 -9.85
N GLU A 116 -8.64 19.08 -11.07
CA GLU A 116 -9.83 19.10 -11.92
C GLU A 116 -10.15 17.69 -12.41
N ARG A 117 -9.15 16.97 -12.96
CA ARG A 117 -9.33 15.59 -13.41
C ARG A 117 -9.74 14.64 -12.28
N GLN A 118 -9.20 14.84 -11.08
CA GLN A 118 -9.63 14.06 -9.92
C GLN A 118 -11.13 14.23 -9.68
N ARG A 119 -11.65 15.46 -9.70
CA ARG A 119 -13.09 15.72 -9.50
C ARG A 119 -13.99 15.01 -10.52
N GLU A 120 -13.48 14.76 -11.73
CA GLU A 120 -14.21 14.05 -12.79
C GLU A 120 -14.24 12.53 -12.63
N LEU A 121 -13.45 11.93 -11.72
CA LEU A 121 -13.40 10.48 -11.51
C LEU A 121 -14.62 9.93 -10.76
N HIS A 122 -15.45 10.78 -10.15
CA HIS A 122 -16.68 10.43 -9.43
C HIS A 122 -16.56 9.28 -8.39
N PHE A 123 -15.35 8.97 -7.91
CA PHE A 123 -15.14 8.02 -6.81
C PHE A 123 -15.67 8.58 -5.49
N HIS A 124 -16.50 7.82 -4.77
CA HIS A 124 -17.07 8.25 -3.48
C HIS A 124 -16.00 8.52 -2.41
N ILE A 125 -14.82 7.88 -2.52
CA ILE A 125 -13.72 8.12 -1.57
C ILE A 125 -13.27 9.59 -1.57
N MET A 126 -13.47 10.34 -2.67
CA MET A 126 -13.02 11.71 -2.77
C MET A 126 -13.69 12.64 -1.76
N ASP A 127 -14.91 12.32 -1.33
CA ASP A 127 -15.65 13.07 -0.30
C ASP A 127 -15.00 12.93 1.09
N HIS A 128 -14.17 11.91 1.27
CA HIS A 128 -13.48 11.58 2.52
C HIS A 128 -11.98 11.88 2.48
N LEU A 129 -11.43 12.27 1.32
CA LEU A 129 -10.00 12.56 1.15
C LEU A 129 -9.76 14.07 1.22
N PRO A 130 -9.20 14.60 2.33
CA PRO A 130 -8.84 16.01 2.39
C PRO A 130 -7.77 16.35 1.34
N TRP A 131 -7.75 17.62 0.89
CA TRP A 131 -6.65 18.17 0.11
C TRP A 131 -5.43 18.41 1.02
N ARG A 132 -4.25 18.51 0.41
CA ARG A 132 -2.95 18.63 1.10
C ARG A 132 -2.67 17.43 2.00
N HIS A 133 -3.01 16.24 1.52
CA HIS A 133 -2.90 15.01 2.31
C HIS A 133 -2.43 13.85 1.46
N PHE A 134 -1.42 13.13 1.95
CA PHE A 134 -0.81 12.00 1.26
C PHE A 134 -1.81 10.90 0.88
N GLY A 135 -2.86 10.73 1.69
CA GLY A 135 -3.97 9.80 1.42
C GLY A 135 -4.66 9.99 0.07
N ARG A 136 -4.45 11.11 -0.64
CA ARG A 136 -4.91 11.29 -2.03
C ARG A 136 -4.28 10.32 -3.01
N LYS A 137 -3.15 9.68 -2.67
CA LYS A 137 -2.58 8.58 -3.44
C LYS A 137 -3.58 7.44 -3.70
N ASN A 138 -4.55 7.25 -2.80
CA ASN A 138 -5.63 6.29 -2.98
C ASN A 138 -6.48 6.53 -4.24
N VAL A 139 -6.59 7.78 -4.69
CA VAL A 139 -7.25 8.10 -5.96
C VAL A 139 -6.49 7.48 -7.14
N GLY A 140 -5.15 7.51 -7.09
CA GLY A 140 -4.29 6.87 -8.08
C GLY A 140 -4.42 5.34 -8.08
N PHE A 141 -4.56 4.71 -6.92
CA PHE A 141 -4.84 3.28 -6.84
C PHE A 141 -6.18 2.91 -7.46
N LEU A 142 -7.26 3.62 -7.11
CA LEU A 142 -8.58 3.37 -7.71
C LEU A 142 -8.57 3.64 -9.21
N PHE A 143 -7.86 4.68 -9.66
CA PHE A 143 -7.68 4.97 -11.07
C PHE A 143 -6.97 3.82 -11.80
N ALA A 144 -5.87 3.30 -11.25
CA ALA A 144 -5.15 2.17 -11.83
C ALA A 144 -6.04 0.91 -11.89
N ILE A 145 -6.77 0.60 -10.81
CA ILE A 145 -7.68 -0.56 -10.74
C ILE A 145 -8.82 -0.42 -11.75
N ALA A 146 -9.43 0.77 -11.86
CA ALA A 146 -10.47 1.06 -12.85
C ALA A 146 -9.99 0.86 -14.30
N ASN A 147 -8.68 0.95 -14.52
CA ASN A 147 -7.99 0.79 -15.79
C ASN A 147 -7.31 -0.59 -15.94
N GLY A 148 -7.69 -1.59 -15.14
CA GLY A 148 -7.26 -2.98 -15.35
C GLY A 148 -5.92 -3.35 -14.71
N ALA A 149 -5.42 -2.56 -13.75
CA ALA A 149 -4.22 -2.92 -13.00
C ALA A 149 -4.35 -4.29 -12.33
N LYS A 150 -3.37 -5.17 -12.59
CA LYS A 150 -3.11 -6.41 -11.85
C LYS A 150 -1.96 -6.26 -10.87
N VAL A 151 -0.99 -5.40 -11.20
CA VAL A 151 0.17 -5.07 -10.37
C VAL A 151 0.26 -3.56 -10.23
N ILE A 152 0.45 -3.09 -8.99
CA ILE A 152 0.69 -1.69 -8.67
C ILE A 152 2.03 -1.59 -7.95
N TYR A 153 2.93 -0.77 -8.49
CA TYR A 153 4.14 -0.31 -7.83
C TYR A 153 3.87 1.03 -7.15
N ASP A 154 3.81 0.98 -5.82
CA ASP A 154 3.61 2.12 -4.96
C ASP A 154 4.96 2.77 -4.62
N THR A 155 5.17 4.04 -5.00
CA THR A 155 6.40 4.77 -4.69
C THR A 155 6.15 6.26 -4.57
N ASP A 156 7.00 6.97 -3.83
CA ASP A 156 6.98 8.42 -3.72
C ASP A 156 7.88 9.07 -4.77
N ASP A 157 7.75 10.38 -4.96
CA ASP A 157 8.42 11.14 -6.01
C ASP A 157 9.90 11.48 -5.72
N ASP A 158 10.34 11.26 -4.48
CA ASP A 158 11.70 11.37 -4.00
C ASP A 158 12.45 10.02 -3.93
N ASN A 159 11.73 8.90 -4.10
CA ASN A 159 12.33 7.57 -4.15
C ASN A 159 13.04 7.32 -5.49
N ARG A 160 14.32 6.89 -5.39
CA ARG A 160 15.16 6.63 -6.56
C ARG A 160 15.30 5.12 -6.81
N LEU A 161 14.95 4.70 -8.02
CA LEU A 161 15.27 3.35 -8.47
C LEU A 161 16.78 3.15 -8.54
N LYS A 162 17.26 2.04 -7.94
CA LYS A 162 18.67 1.62 -8.04
C LYS A 162 18.98 1.00 -9.40
N GLU A 163 18.01 0.31 -9.98
CA GLU A 163 18.09 -0.36 -11.28
C GLU A 163 16.91 0.10 -12.15
N ALA A 164 17.08 0.09 -13.48
CA ALA A 164 16.01 0.49 -14.41
C ALA A 164 14.94 -0.59 -14.60
N ARG A 165 14.52 -1.25 -13.50
CA ARG A 165 13.49 -2.28 -13.45
C ARG A 165 12.80 -2.28 -12.08
N ILE A 166 11.54 -2.68 -12.04
CA ILE A 166 10.80 -2.94 -10.80
C ILE A 166 10.68 -4.46 -10.66
N PRO A 167 11.28 -5.08 -9.63
CA PRO A 167 11.13 -6.51 -9.41
C PRO A 167 9.70 -6.83 -8.97
N ILE A 168 9.07 -7.82 -9.61
CA ILE A 168 7.75 -8.32 -9.23
C ILE A 168 7.93 -9.58 -8.40
N LEU A 169 7.59 -9.50 -7.11
CA LEU A 169 7.71 -10.63 -6.19
C LEU A 169 6.83 -11.79 -6.66
N GLY A 170 7.44 -12.96 -6.88
CA GLY A 170 6.73 -14.16 -7.32
C GLY A 170 6.70 -14.38 -8.84
N GLU A 171 7.04 -13.37 -9.65
CA GLU A 171 7.29 -13.51 -11.10
C GLU A 171 8.78 -13.49 -11.41
N ASP A 172 9.52 -12.55 -10.81
CA ASP A 172 10.95 -12.43 -10.99
C ASP A 172 11.71 -13.29 -9.98
N GLN A 173 12.83 -13.90 -10.40
CA GLN A 173 13.82 -14.41 -9.47
C GLN A 173 14.51 -13.23 -8.77
N VAL A 174 13.91 -12.74 -7.69
CA VAL A 174 14.48 -11.68 -6.87
C VAL A 174 15.59 -12.30 -6.00
N PHE A 175 16.84 -12.14 -6.42
CA PHE A 175 17.98 -12.43 -5.56
C PHE A 175 18.10 -11.32 -4.52
N TRP A 176 17.63 -11.60 -3.31
CA TRP A 176 17.90 -10.75 -2.16
C TRP A 176 19.37 -10.94 -1.77
N PRO A 177 20.17 -9.87 -1.64
CA PRO A 177 21.48 -9.99 -1.01
C PRO A 177 21.24 -10.62 0.36
N ASP A 178 21.88 -11.75 0.60
CA ASP A 178 21.87 -12.43 1.89
C ASP A 178 22.54 -11.51 2.92
N ASP A 179 21.76 -10.60 3.51
CA ASP A 179 22.11 -9.94 4.77
C ASP A 179 21.96 -11.00 5.87
N SER A 180 22.91 -11.92 5.82
CA SER A 180 23.17 -13.01 6.75
C SER A 180 23.33 -12.44 8.17
N LYS A 181 22.21 -12.21 8.86
CA LYS A 181 22.11 -12.10 10.32
C LYS A 181 20.70 -12.00 10.91
N SER A 182 19.65 -12.47 10.21
CA SER A 182 18.39 -12.79 10.91
C SER A 182 18.03 -14.23 10.63
N GLU A 183 18.17 -15.08 11.64
CA GLU A 183 17.53 -16.40 11.69
C GLU A 183 16.01 -16.21 11.71
N ALA A 184 15.44 -15.85 10.57
CA ALA A 184 14.00 -15.81 10.39
C ALA A 184 13.52 -17.25 10.32
N SER A 185 12.66 -17.64 11.26
CA SER A 185 12.01 -18.95 11.27
C SER A 185 11.29 -19.20 9.93
N PRO A 186 11.18 -20.46 9.46
CA PRO A 186 10.49 -20.77 8.21
C PRO A 186 9.06 -20.22 8.27
N GLY A 187 8.75 -19.25 7.42
CA GLY A 187 7.42 -18.63 7.32
C GLY A 187 7.28 -17.23 7.90
N LEU A 188 8.31 -16.66 8.53
CA LEU A 188 8.29 -15.24 8.96
C LEU A 188 9.13 -14.39 8.00
N LEU A 189 8.47 -13.75 7.04
CA LEU A 189 9.10 -12.80 6.12
C LEU A 189 9.09 -11.39 6.74
N ASN A 190 10.26 -10.85 7.05
CA ASN A 190 10.41 -9.42 7.34
C ASN A 190 10.72 -8.68 6.02
N PRO A 191 9.78 -7.90 5.45
CA PRO A 191 10.01 -7.15 4.22
C PRO A 191 11.03 -6.00 4.38
N TYR A 192 11.46 -5.68 5.60
CA TYR A 192 12.48 -4.68 5.89
C TYR A 192 13.60 -5.29 6.76
N PRO A 193 14.49 -6.11 6.17
CA PRO A 193 15.53 -6.80 6.92
C PRO A 193 16.66 -5.87 7.40
N SER A 194 16.81 -4.69 6.80
CA SER A 194 17.88 -3.74 7.11
C SER A 194 17.36 -2.33 7.37
N PHE A 195 17.04 -2.04 8.64
CA PHE A 195 17.12 -0.69 9.17
C PHE A 195 18.49 -0.54 9.82
N ARG A 196 19.38 0.25 9.22
CA ARG A 196 20.60 0.75 9.86
C ARG A 196 20.44 2.22 10.17
#